data_AF-A0A2S2PQV8-F1
#
_entry.id   AF-A0A2S2PQV8-F1
#
_cell.length_a   1.000
_cell.length_b   1.000
_cell.length_c   1.000
_cell.angle_alpha   90.00
_cell.angle_beta   90.00
_cell.angle_gamma   90.00
#
_symmetry.space_group_name_H-M   'P 1'
#
loop_
_entity.id
_entity.type
_entity.pdbx_description
1 polymer ?
#
loop_
_entity_poly.entity_id
_entity_poly.type
_entity_poly.pdbx_seq_one_letter_code
_entity_poly.pdbx_strand_id
1 'polypeptide(L)'
;DVGIDSHFVMENFRKSTVMIPLVMNWTHCICSIINEHPKIKNIILNNKQFDYDLIIVERAASECVTYIAAKLDIPIIFSSPSLLKTTIEYSIIGNGPNPASVSHIMAYHSVPRTFFQRLTNSLFYAYSSFLSIRKESKMKISNPGEHDLMEPVKPSIVFLNTHYITEAPSPFSPNVIQVGGIHLQSPKKNIPTVSKYSI
;
A
#
# COMPACT_ATOMS: atom_id res chain seq x y z
N ASP A 1 5.40 27.83 -6.11
CA ASP A 1 6.35 26.90 -5.47
C ASP A 1 5.70 26.13 -4.35
N VAL A 2 5.21 24.93 -4.63
CA VAL A 2 4.67 24.00 -3.61
C VAL A 2 5.74 22.94 -3.38
N GLY A 3 6.87 23.35 -2.80
CA GLY A 3 7.93 22.43 -2.38
C GLY A 3 7.62 21.92 -0.98
N ILE A 4 7.55 20.60 -0.80
CA ILE A 4 7.52 20.01 0.54
C ILE A 4 8.89 20.27 1.17
N ASP A 5 8.92 20.99 2.29
CA ASP A 5 10.16 21.32 2.98
C ASP A 5 10.84 20.06 3.55
N SER A 6 12.15 19.99 3.41
CA SER A 6 13.00 18.93 3.96
C SER A 6 12.84 18.79 5.47
N HIS A 7 12.65 19.90 6.20
CA HIS A 7 12.38 19.86 7.64
C HIS A 7 11.06 19.15 7.93
N PHE A 8 10.00 19.51 7.20
CA PHE A 8 8.70 18.85 7.30
C PHE A 8 8.81 17.34 7.05
N VAL A 9 9.55 16.92 6.02
CA VAL A 9 9.76 15.49 5.73
C VAL A 9 10.46 14.80 6.89
N MET A 10 11.54 15.37 7.41
CA MET A 10 12.33 14.76 8.47
C MET A 10 11.58 14.72 9.82
N GLU A 11 10.74 15.71 10.09
CA GLU A 11 9.93 15.73 11.31
C GLU A 11 8.80 14.69 11.27
N ASN A 12 8.16 14.54 10.12
CA ASN A 12 6.95 13.74 9.97
C ASN A 12 7.20 12.28 9.54
N PHE A 13 8.22 12.02 8.72
CA PHE A 13 8.46 10.70 8.12
C PHE A 13 9.64 9.93 8.72
N ARG A 14 10.48 10.56 9.56
CA ARG A 14 11.62 9.88 10.19
C ARG A 14 11.21 8.94 11.32
N LYS A 15 10.15 9.27 12.06
CA LYS A 15 9.71 8.52 13.24
C LYS A 15 8.39 7.82 12.95
N SER A 16 8.34 6.50 13.14
CA SER A 16 7.11 5.72 12.97
C SER A 16 5.96 6.19 13.86
N THR A 17 6.27 6.72 15.05
CA THR A 17 5.29 7.32 15.98
C THR A 17 4.54 8.53 15.41
N VAL A 18 5.12 9.23 14.44
CA VAL A 18 4.52 10.40 13.78
C VAL A 18 3.99 10.00 12.41
N MET A 19 4.81 9.28 11.63
CA MET A 19 4.48 8.86 10.27
C MET A 19 3.21 7.99 10.20
N ILE A 20 3.12 6.95 11.03
CA ILE A 20 1.97 6.02 11.00
C ILE A 20 0.66 6.76 11.28
N PRO A 21 0.49 7.51 12.39
CA PRO A 21 -0.77 8.19 12.65
C PRO A 21 -1.06 9.31 11.66
N LEU A 22 -0.03 10.00 11.13
CA LEU A 22 -0.21 11.01 10.08
C LEU A 22 -0.81 10.39 8.82
N VAL A 23 -0.17 9.33 8.31
CA VAL A 23 -0.57 8.64 7.08
C VAL A 23 -1.95 7.98 7.23
N MET A 24 -2.25 7.39 8.39
CA MET A 24 -3.57 6.82 8.68
C MET A 24 -4.66 7.90 8.76
N ASN A 25 -4.40 9.03 9.40
CA ASN A 25 -5.34 10.16 9.45
C ASN A 25 -5.63 10.73 8.05
N TRP A 26 -4.56 10.94 7.26
CA TRP A 26 -4.71 11.41 5.88
C TRP A 26 -5.52 10.44 5.04
N THR A 27 -5.27 9.14 5.18
CA THR A 27 -6.02 8.13 4.44
C THR A 27 -7.50 8.13 4.83
N HIS A 28 -7.82 8.19 6.13
CA HIS A 28 -9.21 8.29 6.60
C HIS A 28 -9.91 9.54 6.04
N CYS A 29 -9.23 10.68 6.02
CA CYS A 29 -9.77 11.93 5.47
C CYS A 29 -10.07 11.80 3.98
N ILE A 30 -9.12 11.27 3.20
CA ILE A 30 -9.31 11.01 1.76
C ILE A 30 -10.50 10.08 1.52
N CYS A 31 -10.64 9.03 2.33
CA CYS A 31 -11.78 8.12 2.22
C CYS A 31 -13.12 8.78 2.57
N SER A 32 -13.17 9.66 3.56
CA SER A 32 -14.38 10.44 3.85
C SER A 32 -14.78 11.26 2.62
N ILE A 33 -13.81 11.96 2.01
CA ILE A 33 -14.03 12.78 0.82
C ILE A 33 -14.53 11.92 -0.36
N ILE A 34 -13.90 10.76 -0.61
CA ILE A 34 -14.31 9.84 -1.68
C ILE A 34 -15.74 9.35 -1.45
N ASN A 35 -16.07 8.87 -0.26
CA ASN A 35 -17.38 8.33 0.07
C ASN A 35 -18.48 9.41 0.11
N GLU A 36 -18.11 10.65 0.45
CA GLU A 36 -19.04 11.78 0.43
C GLU A 36 -19.27 12.37 -0.97
N HIS A 37 -18.40 12.05 -1.92
CA HIS A 37 -18.47 12.59 -3.27
C HIS A 37 -19.79 12.19 -3.96
N PRO A 38 -20.55 13.15 -4.53
CA PRO A 38 -21.90 12.90 -5.03
C PRO A 38 -21.95 11.85 -6.14
N LYS A 39 -20.91 11.77 -6.98
CA LYS A 39 -20.83 10.71 -8.02
C LYS A 39 -20.69 9.32 -7.41
N ILE A 40 -19.88 9.17 -6.36
CA ILE A 40 -19.68 7.87 -5.69
C ILE A 40 -20.96 7.47 -4.97
N LYS A 41 -21.60 8.40 -4.24
CA LYS A 41 -22.92 8.17 -3.64
C LYS A 41 -23.96 7.75 -4.67
N ASN A 42 -24.00 8.42 -5.82
CA ASN A 42 -24.93 8.08 -6.89
C ASN A 42 -24.68 6.67 -7.45
N ILE A 43 -23.42 6.27 -7.64
CA ILE A 43 -23.06 4.92 -8.09
C ILE A 43 -23.49 3.87 -7.06
N ILE A 44 -23.25 4.11 -5.77
CA ILE A 44 -23.63 3.19 -4.69
C ILE A 44 -25.16 3.06 -4.60
N LEU A 45 -25.90 4.17 -4.67
CA LEU A 45 -27.36 4.19 -4.53
C LEU A 45 -28.09 3.65 -5.77
N ASN A 46 -27.60 3.99 -6.96
CA ASN A 46 -28.18 3.57 -8.24
C ASN A 46 -27.37 2.44 -8.88
N ASN A 47 -26.86 1.50 -8.07
CA ASN A 47 -26.00 0.42 -8.54
C ASN A 47 -26.60 -0.39 -9.70
N LYS A 48 -27.93 -0.59 -9.73
CA LYS A 48 -28.65 -1.27 -10.82
C LYS A 48 -28.67 -0.51 -12.15
N GLN A 49 -28.33 0.77 -12.14
CA GLN A 49 -28.26 1.61 -13.34
C GLN A 49 -26.88 1.56 -13.99
N PHE A 50 -25.85 1.14 -13.24
CA PHE A 50 -24.48 1.11 -13.69
C PHE A 50 -23.91 -0.30 -13.58
N ASP A 51 -23.70 -0.95 -14.73
CA ASP A 51 -23.10 -2.28 -14.82
C ASP A 51 -21.56 -2.16 -14.76
N TYR A 52 -21.01 -1.87 -13.57
CA TYR A 52 -19.57 -1.92 -13.35
C TYR A 52 -19.15 -3.32 -12.93
N ASP A 53 -18.19 -3.92 -13.63
CA ASP A 53 -17.69 -5.26 -13.31
C ASP A 53 -16.46 -5.27 -12.39
N LEU A 54 -15.82 -4.11 -12.18
CA LEU A 54 -14.50 -4.02 -11.56
C LEU A 54 -14.20 -2.62 -11.02
N ILE A 55 -13.54 -2.56 -9.85
CA ILE A 55 -12.94 -1.33 -9.32
C ILE A 55 -11.42 -1.42 -9.39
N ILE A 56 -10.78 -0.41 -9.97
CA ILE A 56 -9.32 -0.22 -9.88
C ILE A 56 -9.08 1.02 -9.04
N VAL A 57 -8.35 0.87 -7.95
CA VAL A 57 -8.06 2.00 -7.05
C VAL A 57 -6.61 1.99 -6.60
N GLU A 58 -6.07 3.18 -6.37
CA GLU A 58 -4.80 3.30 -5.68
C GLU A 58 -4.94 2.84 -4.23
N ARG A 59 -4.02 1.98 -3.80
CA ARG A 59 -4.04 1.47 -2.43
C ARG A 59 -3.55 2.55 -1.48
N ALA A 60 -4.32 2.78 -0.44
CA ALA A 60 -4.00 3.73 0.60
C ALA A 60 -3.57 3.01 1.89
N ALA A 61 -3.18 3.77 2.93
CA ALA A 61 -2.71 3.21 4.20
C ALA A 61 -3.86 2.81 5.17
N SER A 62 -5.05 2.58 4.64
CA SER A 62 -6.15 1.91 5.32
C SER A 62 -7.08 1.27 4.28
N GLU A 63 -7.86 0.31 4.73
CA GLU A 63 -8.75 -0.49 3.89
C GLU A 63 -10.05 0.24 3.51
N CYS A 64 -10.25 1.49 3.91
CA CYS A 64 -11.51 2.22 3.71
C CYS A 64 -11.94 2.34 2.23
N VAL A 65 -11.00 2.31 1.28
CA VAL A 65 -11.30 2.35 -0.16
C VAL A 65 -12.04 1.09 -0.65
N THR A 66 -11.97 -0.02 0.09
CA THR A 66 -12.68 -1.26 -0.26
C THR A 66 -14.18 -1.18 0.04
N TYR A 67 -14.63 -0.16 0.79
CA TYR A 67 -16.05 0.01 1.15
C TYR A 67 -16.97 0.05 -0.08
N ILE A 68 -16.54 0.73 -1.14
CA ILE A 68 -17.32 0.85 -2.38
C ILE A 68 -17.48 -0.53 -3.04
N ALA A 69 -16.41 -1.32 -3.07
CA ALA A 69 -16.44 -2.69 -3.57
C ALA A 69 -17.37 -3.58 -2.73
N ALA A 70 -17.35 -3.44 -1.40
CA ALA A 70 -18.25 -4.17 -0.50
C ALA A 70 -19.73 -3.82 -0.74
N LYS A 71 -20.04 -2.56 -1.07
CA LYS A 71 -21.42 -2.12 -1.34
C LYS A 71 -21.95 -2.54 -2.71
N LEU A 72 -21.07 -2.53 -3.71
CA LEU A 72 -21.42 -2.91 -5.08
C LEU A 72 -21.34 -4.42 -5.33
N ASP A 73 -20.71 -5.17 -4.42
CA ASP A 73 -20.45 -6.61 -4.55
C ASP A 73 -19.65 -6.95 -5.82
N ILE A 74 -18.61 -6.16 -6.09
CA ILE A 74 -17.75 -6.31 -7.28
C ILE A 74 -16.27 -6.44 -6.88
N PRO A 75 -15.46 -7.16 -7.68
CA PRO A 75 -14.04 -7.34 -7.38
C PRO A 75 -13.28 -6.01 -7.41
N ILE A 76 -12.21 -5.96 -6.60
CA ILE A 76 -11.31 -4.80 -6.50
C ILE A 76 -9.88 -5.19 -6.87
N ILE A 77 -9.25 -4.35 -7.67
CA ILE A 77 -7.84 -4.40 -8.02
C ILE A 77 -7.15 -3.18 -7.43
N PHE A 78 -5.99 -3.42 -6.82
CA PHE A 78 -5.15 -2.32 -6.38
C PHE A 78 -4.01 -2.03 -7.34
N SER A 79 -3.72 -0.75 -7.49
CA SER A 79 -2.50 -0.26 -8.12
C SER A 79 -1.65 0.47 -7.09
N SER A 80 -0.38 0.12 -6.96
CA SER A 80 0.56 0.80 -6.07
C SER A 80 1.77 1.33 -6.85
N PRO A 81 2.14 2.60 -6.67
CA PRO A 81 3.33 3.15 -7.28
C PRO A 81 4.63 2.64 -6.64
N SER A 82 4.56 2.07 -5.42
CA SER A 82 5.72 1.69 -4.61
C SER A 82 5.61 0.27 -4.06
N LEU A 83 6.69 -0.20 -3.42
CA LEU A 83 6.71 -1.49 -2.75
C LEU A 83 5.96 -1.45 -1.43
N LEU A 84 5.49 -2.64 -1.07
CA LEU A 84 4.95 -2.98 0.23
C LEU A 84 6.10 -3.07 1.24
N LYS A 85 6.23 -2.05 2.09
CA LYS A 85 7.29 -1.94 3.11
C LYS A 85 6.75 -1.76 4.53
N THR A 86 5.43 -1.60 4.68
CA THR A 86 4.75 -1.40 5.97
C THR A 86 3.84 -2.57 6.30
N THR A 87 3.61 -2.84 7.59
CA THR A 87 2.70 -3.90 8.04
C THR A 87 1.29 -3.74 7.46
N ILE A 88 0.81 -2.49 7.35
CA ILE A 88 -0.52 -2.16 6.82
C ILE A 88 -0.66 -2.65 5.37
N GLU A 89 0.36 -2.44 4.55
CA GLU A 89 0.31 -2.85 3.14
C GLU A 89 0.23 -4.37 2.97
N TYR A 90 0.81 -5.11 3.90
CA TYR A 90 0.79 -6.57 3.91
C TYR A 90 -0.51 -7.15 4.47
N SER A 91 -1.12 -6.52 5.47
CA SER A 91 -2.44 -6.94 5.98
C SER A 91 -3.53 -6.86 4.91
N ILE A 92 -3.42 -5.89 4.00
CA ILE A 92 -4.33 -5.71 2.86
C ILE A 92 -4.27 -6.89 1.87
N ILE A 93 -3.10 -7.50 1.68
CA ILE A 93 -2.89 -8.59 0.72
C ILE A 93 -3.15 -9.97 1.36
N GLY A 94 -3.33 -10.01 2.69
CA GLY A 94 -3.53 -11.26 3.42
C GLY A 94 -2.25 -12.08 3.58
N ASN A 95 -1.07 -11.47 3.38
CA ASN A 95 0.21 -12.13 3.59
C ASN A 95 1.12 -11.25 4.46
N GLY A 96 1.77 -11.82 5.48
CA GLY A 96 2.71 -11.11 6.34
C GLY A 96 4.15 -11.32 5.88
N PRO A 97 4.99 -10.27 5.76
CA PRO A 97 6.37 -10.44 5.36
C PRO A 97 7.13 -11.10 6.51
N ASN A 98 8.07 -11.99 6.19
CA ASN A 98 8.99 -12.51 7.22
C ASN A 98 9.97 -11.39 7.62
N PRO A 99 9.94 -10.89 8.87
CA PRO A 99 10.84 -9.82 9.32
C PRO A 99 12.31 -10.25 9.38
N ALA A 100 12.62 -11.54 9.25
CA ALA A 100 13.99 -12.03 9.12
C ALA A 100 14.55 -11.90 7.69
N SER A 101 13.71 -11.62 6.69
CA SER A 101 14.09 -11.56 5.26
C SER A 101 13.74 -10.23 4.59
N VAL A 102 12.64 -9.60 5.02
CA VAL A 102 12.14 -8.35 4.42
C VAL A 102 12.36 -7.20 5.40
N SER A 103 13.06 -6.16 4.97
CA SER A 103 13.32 -4.99 5.80
C SER A 103 12.06 -4.14 6.00
N HIS A 104 11.85 -3.67 7.21
CA HIS A 104 10.86 -2.65 7.53
C HIS A 104 11.26 -1.31 6.92
N ILE A 105 10.30 -0.44 6.58
CA ILE A 105 10.58 0.89 6.01
C ILE A 105 11.52 1.76 6.85
N MET A 106 11.55 1.56 8.16
CA MET A 106 12.41 2.30 9.11
C MET A 106 13.79 1.65 9.32
N ALA A 107 14.06 0.50 8.69
CA ALA A 107 15.34 -0.15 8.84
C ALA A 107 16.40 0.53 7.96
N TYR A 108 17.60 0.72 8.50
CA TYR A 108 18.75 1.29 7.79
C TYR A 108 19.45 0.30 6.86
N HIS A 109 18.74 -0.72 6.38
CA HIS A 109 19.27 -1.77 5.51
C HIS A 109 18.19 -2.25 4.52
N SER A 110 18.61 -2.71 3.35
CA SER A 110 17.69 -3.26 2.35
C SER A 110 17.33 -4.73 2.63
N VAL A 111 18.28 -5.54 3.11
CA VAL A 111 18.08 -6.94 3.51
C VAL A 111 18.78 -7.20 4.84
N PRO A 112 18.11 -7.75 5.87
CA PRO A 112 18.71 -8.04 7.16
C PRO A 112 19.63 -9.27 7.07
N ARG A 113 20.95 -9.07 7.20
CA ARG A 113 21.96 -10.13 7.05
C ARG A 113 22.42 -10.72 8.37
N THR A 114 22.47 -9.92 9.44
CA THR A 114 22.93 -10.37 10.76
C THR A 114 21.78 -10.66 11.70
N PHE A 115 22.04 -11.46 12.75
CA PHE A 115 21.05 -11.72 13.80
C PHE A 115 20.52 -10.41 14.41
N PHE A 116 21.40 -9.46 14.75
CA PHE A 116 21.00 -8.19 15.34
C PHE A 116 20.10 -7.37 14.40
N GLN A 117 20.43 -7.33 13.11
CA GLN A 117 19.60 -6.68 12.09
C GLN A 117 18.20 -7.31 12.05
N ARG A 118 18.11 -8.64 11.98
CA ARG A 118 16.83 -9.39 11.99
C ARG A 118 16.02 -9.13 13.26
N LEU A 119 16.66 -9.07 14.42
CA LEU A 119 16.02 -8.77 15.70
C LEU A 119 15.45 -7.36 15.71
N THR A 120 16.27 -6.35 15.38
CA THR A 120 15.82 -4.95 15.33
C THR A 120 14.71 -4.75 14.30
N ASN A 121 14.79 -5.44 13.16
CA ASN A 121 13.76 -5.39 12.13
C ASN A 121 12.43 -5.99 12.63
N SER A 122 12.49 -7.14 13.31
CA SER A 122 11.32 -7.75 13.94
C SER A 122 10.67 -6.84 14.98
N LEU A 123 11.48 -6.14 15.79
CA LEU A 123 10.99 -5.14 16.74
C LEU A 123 10.30 -3.96 16.04
N PHE A 124 10.85 -3.46 14.93
CA PHE A 124 10.22 -2.40 14.14
C PHE A 124 8.86 -2.83 13.57
N TYR A 125 8.75 -4.05 13.05
CA TYR A 125 7.48 -4.59 12.58
C TYR A 125 6.47 -4.69 13.72
N ALA A 126 6.83 -5.31 14.86
CA ALA A 126 5.94 -5.47 16.00
C ALA A 126 5.46 -4.10 16.54
N TYR A 127 6.38 -3.15 16.67
CA TYR A 127 6.07 -1.80 17.14
C TYR A 127 5.14 -1.06 16.19
N SER A 128 5.40 -1.12 14.88
CA SER A 128 4.57 -0.46 13.87
C SER A 128 3.18 -1.08 13.81
N SER A 129 3.07 -2.41 13.86
CA SER A 129 1.79 -3.11 13.95
C SER A 129 0.98 -2.68 15.17
N PHE A 130 1.62 -2.60 16.34
CA PHE A 130 0.96 -2.15 17.57
C PHE A 130 0.43 -0.71 17.44
N LEU A 131 1.24 0.21 16.89
CA LEU A 131 0.81 1.60 16.66
C LEU A 131 -0.37 1.68 15.68
N SER A 132 -0.31 0.93 14.58
CA SER A 132 -1.39 0.88 13.58
C SER A 132 -2.69 0.36 14.18
N ILE A 133 -2.67 -0.80 14.86
CA ILE A 133 -3.85 -1.39 15.50
C ILE A 133 -4.45 -0.42 16.53
N ARG A 134 -3.60 0.14 17.41
CA ARG A 134 -4.06 1.10 18.43
C ARG A 134 -4.71 2.33 17.78
N LYS A 135 -4.11 2.86 16.71
CA LYS A 135 -4.62 4.03 16.00
C LYS A 135 -5.93 3.74 15.30
N GLU A 136 -6.02 2.61 14.61
CA GLU A 136 -7.24 2.13 13.94
C GLU A 136 -8.39 1.94 14.94
N SER A 137 -8.15 1.21 16.04
CA SER A 137 -9.17 1.03 17.09
C SER A 137 -9.63 2.37 17.67
N LYS A 138 -8.71 3.32 17.89
CA LYS A 138 -9.07 4.66 18.38
C LYS A 138 -9.96 5.41 17.37
N MET A 139 -9.64 5.33 16.07
CA MET A 139 -10.44 6.00 15.04
C MET A 139 -11.85 5.41 14.97
N LYS A 140 -11.97 4.08 14.92
CA LYS A 140 -13.26 3.36 14.91
C LYS A 140 -14.15 3.69 16.11
N ILE A 141 -13.56 3.89 17.29
CA ILE A 141 -14.31 4.26 18.50
C ILE A 141 -14.72 5.74 18.48
N SER A 142 -13.82 6.63 18.04
CA SER A 142 -14.04 8.08 18.16
C SER A 142 -15.01 8.66 17.14
N ASN A 143 -15.02 8.14 15.91
CA ASN A 143 -15.89 8.60 14.83
C ASN A 143 -16.01 7.49 13.78
N PRO A 144 -16.84 6.46 14.01
CA PRO A 144 -16.99 5.36 13.07
C PRO A 144 -17.55 5.89 11.74
N GLY A 145 -16.80 5.73 10.65
CA GLY A 145 -17.32 5.99 9.31
C GLY A 145 -18.18 4.83 8.82
N GLU A 146 -19.02 5.04 7.80
CA GLU A 146 -19.81 3.93 7.21
C GLU A 146 -18.91 2.79 6.68
N HIS A 147 -17.68 3.12 6.28
CA HIS A 147 -16.66 2.17 5.84
C HIS A 147 -16.10 1.29 6.97
N ASP A 148 -16.23 1.70 8.22
CA ASP A 148 -15.81 0.90 9.38
C ASP A 148 -16.85 -0.16 9.78
N LEU A 149 -18.06 -0.08 9.22
CA LEU A 149 -19.18 -0.98 9.53
C LEU A 149 -19.21 -2.25 8.69
N MET A 150 -18.42 -2.32 7.62
CA MET A 150 -18.33 -3.46 6.73
C MET A 150 -16.92 -4.04 6.74
N GLU A 151 -16.82 -5.36 6.61
CA GLU A 151 -15.53 -6.01 6.49
C GLU A 151 -14.84 -5.60 5.17
N PRO A 152 -13.54 -5.27 5.21
CA PRO A 152 -12.78 -4.98 4.01
C PRO A 152 -12.77 -6.11 2.98
N VAL A 153 -12.97 -5.76 1.71
CA VAL A 153 -12.85 -6.70 0.59
C VAL A 153 -11.38 -6.85 0.23
N LYS A 154 -10.87 -8.08 0.26
CA LYS A 154 -9.49 -8.38 -0.17
C LYS A 154 -9.35 -8.25 -1.69
N PRO A 155 -8.25 -7.67 -2.19
CA PRO A 155 -8.07 -7.44 -3.62
C PRO A 155 -7.83 -8.74 -4.37
N SER A 156 -8.46 -8.86 -5.55
CA SER A 156 -8.26 -9.99 -6.45
C SER A 156 -6.86 -9.94 -7.10
N ILE A 157 -6.38 -8.74 -7.44
CA ILE A 157 -5.05 -8.50 -8.02
C ILE A 157 -4.46 -7.24 -7.39
N VAL A 158 -3.13 -7.23 -7.20
CA VAL A 158 -2.36 -6.06 -6.79
C VAL A 158 -1.25 -5.81 -7.82
N PHE A 159 -1.35 -4.71 -8.56
CA PHE A 159 -0.29 -4.21 -9.41
C PHE A 159 0.70 -3.37 -8.59
N LEU A 160 1.98 -3.72 -8.65
CA LEU A 160 3.06 -2.93 -8.08
C LEU A 160 3.90 -2.35 -9.22
N ASN A 161 4.07 -1.03 -9.26
CA ASN A 161 4.96 -0.38 -10.23
C ASN A 161 6.43 -0.56 -9.82
N THR A 162 6.87 -1.81 -9.75
CA THR A 162 8.18 -2.24 -9.24
C THR A 162 8.70 -3.38 -10.09
N HIS A 163 9.99 -3.69 -10.00
CA HIS A 163 10.59 -4.78 -10.78
C HIS A 163 11.62 -5.54 -9.94
N TYR A 164 11.68 -6.86 -10.10
CA TYR A 164 12.56 -7.73 -9.30
C TYR A 164 14.05 -7.44 -9.48
N ILE A 165 14.42 -6.73 -10.56
CA ILE A 165 15.80 -6.29 -10.83
C ILE A 165 16.16 -5.07 -9.97
N THR A 166 15.21 -4.16 -9.75
CA THR A 166 15.47 -2.90 -9.04
C THR A 166 15.26 -3.04 -7.53
N GLU A 167 14.60 -4.13 -7.10
CA GLU A 167 14.14 -4.30 -5.73
C GLU A 167 14.80 -5.44 -5.00
N ALA A 168 14.80 -5.33 -3.67
CA ALA A 168 15.23 -6.42 -2.81
C ALA A 168 14.29 -7.63 -2.99
N PRO A 169 14.81 -8.87 -2.98
CA PRO A 169 13.97 -10.06 -3.03
C PRO A 169 12.95 -10.08 -1.89
N SER A 170 11.67 -10.12 -2.23
CA SER A 170 10.57 -10.19 -1.26
C SER A 170 9.57 -11.26 -1.70
N PRO A 171 9.04 -12.07 -0.76
CA PRO A 171 7.99 -13.03 -1.08
C PRO A 171 6.67 -12.30 -1.34
N PHE A 172 6.07 -12.53 -2.50
CA PHE A 172 4.74 -12.05 -2.82
C PHE A 172 3.80 -13.22 -3.08
N SER A 173 2.52 -13.02 -2.78
CA SER A 173 1.47 -13.95 -3.15
C SER A 173 1.21 -13.91 -4.66
N PRO A 174 0.65 -14.97 -5.27
CA PRO A 174 0.44 -15.05 -6.72
C PRO A 174 -0.46 -13.94 -7.30
N ASN A 175 -1.31 -13.33 -6.47
CA ASN A 175 -2.16 -12.21 -6.86
C ASN A 175 -1.42 -10.85 -6.97
N VAL A 176 -0.11 -10.81 -6.68
CA VAL A 176 0.70 -9.60 -6.78
C VAL A 176 1.53 -9.64 -8.07
N ILE A 177 1.29 -8.66 -8.94
CA ILE A 177 1.92 -8.57 -10.26
C ILE A 177 2.81 -7.32 -10.30
N GLN A 178 4.09 -7.52 -10.59
CA GLN A 178 5.06 -6.45 -10.77
C GLN A 178 4.97 -5.91 -12.21
N VAL A 179 4.55 -4.65 -12.33
CA VAL A 179 4.36 -3.91 -13.60
C VAL A 179 5.28 -2.68 -13.66
N GLY A 180 6.49 -2.80 -13.10
CA GLY A 180 7.48 -1.73 -13.09
C GLY A 180 7.74 -1.14 -14.48
N GLY A 181 7.70 0.18 -14.58
CA GLY A 181 7.94 0.88 -15.84
C GLY A 181 6.73 0.90 -16.78
N ILE A 182 5.51 0.67 -16.29
CA ILE A 182 4.26 0.75 -17.07
C ILE A 182 4.07 2.10 -17.79
N HIS A 183 4.68 3.17 -17.29
CA HIS A 183 4.64 4.51 -17.89
C HIS A 183 5.71 4.74 -18.97
N LEU A 184 6.65 3.81 -19.15
CA LEU A 184 7.73 3.92 -20.13
C LEU A 184 7.22 3.53 -21.52
N GLN A 185 7.62 4.28 -22.54
CA GLN A 185 7.38 3.90 -23.92
C GLN A 185 8.27 2.72 -24.31
N SER A 186 7.77 1.86 -25.21
CA SER A 186 8.59 0.80 -25.81
C SER A 186 9.89 1.40 -26.37
N PRO A 187 11.05 0.77 -26.09
CA PRO A 187 12.33 1.31 -26.54
C PRO A 187 12.32 1.46 -28.06
N LYS A 188 12.53 2.70 -28.53
CA LYS A 188 12.53 3.05 -29.97
C LYS A 188 13.70 2.44 -30.76
N LYS A 189 14.68 1.84 -30.07
CA LYS A 189 15.91 1.31 -30.65
C LYS A 189 16.20 -0.06 -30.04
N ASN A 190 16.54 -1.04 -30.89
CA ASN A 190 17.00 -2.35 -30.44
C ASN A 190 18.16 -2.15 -29.47
N ILE A 191 18.00 -2.62 -28.23
CA ILE A 191 19.04 -2.59 -27.21
C ILE A 191 20.25 -3.31 -27.81
N PRO A 192 21.44 -2.69 -27.88
CA PRO A 192 22.61 -3.35 -28.45
C PRO A 192 22.85 -4.64 -27.67
N THR A 193 22.89 -5.76 -28.38
CA THR A 193 23.18 -7.06 -27.79
C THR A 193 24.58 -6.97 -27.19
N VAL A 194 24.69 -7.03 -25.87
CA VAL A 194 25.98 -7.10 -25.20
C VAL A 194 26.66 -8.37 -25.72
N SER A 195 27.71 -8.23 -26.52
CA SER A 195 28.51 -9.37 -26.95
C SER A 195 28.99 -10.06 -25.68
N LYS A 196 28.58 -11.32 -25.47
CA LYS A 196 29.16 -12.15 -24.43
C LYS A 196 30.67 -12.11 -24.63
N TYR A 197 31.39 -11.42 -23.75
CA TYR A 197 32.84 -11.60 -23.66
C TYR A 197 33.03 -13.03 -23.18
N SER A 198 33.48 -13.89 -24.09
CA SER A 198 34.01 -15.21 -23.76
C SER A 198 35.16 -15.00 -22.79
N ILE A 199 34.98 -15.43 -21.54
CA ILE A 199 36.08 -15.71 -20.61
C ILE A 199 36.60 -17.10 -20.98
#